data_AF-A0AAJ2H007-F1
#
_entry.id   AF-A0AAJ2H007-F1
#
_cell.length_a   1.000
_cell.length_b   1.000
_cell.length_c   1.000
_cell.angle_alpha   90.00
_cell.angle_beta   90.00
_cell.angle_gamma   90.00
#
_symmetry.space_group_name_H-M   'P 1'
#
loop_
_entity.id
_entity.type
_entity.pdbx_description
1 polymer ?
#
loop_
_entity_poly.entity_id
_entity_poly.type
_entity_poly.pdbx_seq_one_letter_code
_entity_poly.pdbx_strand_id
1 'polypeptide(L)'
;NALTALAYDNLGMFQTDLKRKRIITFAKSGCCFHVTSEYAVIPNKGLKLVHEVTEDAMGGEQVKVTTKSYNLHTKKWRTTLKKYPLDQYYQ
;
A
#
# COMPACT_ATOMS: atom_id res chain seq x y z
N ASN A 1 3.88 -5.46 -19.76
CA ASN A 1 3.27 -6.46 -18.86
C ASN A 1 3.15 -5.91 -17.44
N ALA A 2 2.01 -6.10 -16.77
CA ALA A 2 1.69 -5.46 -15.48
C ALA A 2 2.67 -5.80 -14.34
N LEU A 3 3.20 -7.03 -14.32
CA LEU A 3 4.17 -7.47 -13.31
C LEU A 3 5.51 -6.72 -13.41
N THR A 4 5.94 -6.38 -14.63
CA THR A 4 7.18 -5.63 -14.86
C THR A 4 7.05 -4.19 -14.39
N ALA A 5 5.89 -3.56 -14.58
CA ALA A 5 5.62 -2.20 -14.08
C ALA A 5 5.70 -2.14 -12.54
N LEU A 6 5.17 -3.16 -11.85
CA LEU A 6 5.27 -3.25 -10.39
C LEU A 6 6.73 -3.32 -9.89
N ALA A 7 7.64 -3.93 -10.64
CA ALA A 7 9.05 -3.98 -10.24
C ALA A 7 9.81 -2.68 -10.55
N TYR A 8 9.35 -1.91 -11.56
CA TYR A 8 10.02 -0.69 -12.00
C TYR A 8 9.56 0.56 -11.21
N ASP A 9 8.27 0.62 -10.87
CA ASP A 9 7.65 1.78 -10.21
C ASP A 9 7.76 1.73 -8.67
N ASN A 10 8.35 0.67 -8.12
CA ASN A 10 8.47 0.43 -6.68
C ASN A 10 9.95 0.26 -6.29
N LEU A 11 10.24 0.27 -5.00
CA LEU A 11 11.57 0.11 -4.41
C LEU A 11 12.06 -1.34 -4.51
N GLY A 12 12.23 -1.82 -5.74
CA GLY A 12 12.65 -3.19 -6.03
C GLY A 12 11.50 -4.15 -6.31
N MET A 13 11.78 -5.44 -6.13
CA MET A 13 10.87 -6.52 -6.50
C MET A 13 9.68 -6.60 -5.54
N PHE A 14 8.52 -6.99 -6.07
CA PHE A 14 7.31 -7.20 -5.28
C PHE A 14 7.44 -8.44 -4.37
N GLN A 15 6.75 -8.42 -3.23
CA GLN A 15 6.60 -9.58 -2.36
C GLN A 15 5.29 -10.32 -2.67
N THR A 16 5.22 -11.60 -2.31
CA THR A 16 3.99 -12.40 -2.44
C THR A 16 3.52 -12.87 -1.07
N ASP A 17 2.22 -12.71 -0.82
CA ASP A 17 1.53 -13.33 0.31
C ASP A 17 0.67 -14.48 -0.22
N LEU A 18 1.18 -15.70 -0.06
CA LEU A 18 0.52 -16.90 -0.57
C LEU A 18 -0.79 -17.20 0.14
N LYS A 19 -0.88 -16.90 1.45
CA LYS A 19 -2.05 -17.19 2.27
C LYS A 19 -3.22 -16.30 1.85
N ARG A 20 -2.97 -15.01 1.64
CA ARG A 20 -3.98 -14.04 1.18
C ARG A 20 -4.09 -13.97 -0.34
N LYS A 21 -3.18 -14.62 -1.08
CA LYS A 21 -3.03 -14.51 -2.55
C LYS A 21 -2.88 -13.06 -2.98
N ARG A 22 -1.85 -12.39 -2.43
CA ARG A 22 -1.54 -10.98 -2.71
C ARG A 22 -0.15 -10.80 -3.30
N ILE A 23 -0.03 -9.80 -4.16
CA ILE A 23 1.25 -9.20 -4.54
C ILE A 23 1.36 -7.90 -3.76
N ILE A 24 2.49 -7.67 -3.12
CA ILE A 24 2.75 -6.51 -2.25
C ILE A 24 3.88 -5.70 -2.86
N THR A 25 3.67 -4.39 -2.98
CA THR A 25 4.68 -3.47 -3.49
C THR A 25 4.92 -2.32 -2.53
N PHE A 26 6.13 -1.78 -2.56
CA PHE A 26 6.56 -0.69 -1.70
C PHE A 26 7.09 0.46 -2.55
N ALA A 27 6.45 1.61 -2.49
CA ALA A 27 6.92 2.83 -3.12
C ALA A 27 7.28 3.86 -2.06
N LYS A 28 8.24 4.74 -2.35
CA LYS A 28 8.48 5.94 -1.55
C LYS A 28 8.69 7.14 -2.44
N SER A 29 8.38 8.31 -1.91
CA SER A 29 8.76 9.60 -2.47
C SER A 29 9.57 10.37 -1.43
N GLY A 30 10.81 10.72 -1.77
CA GLY A 30 11.74 11.37 -0.84
C GLY A 30 12.04 10.52 0.40
N CYS A 31 12.16 11.19 1.55
CA CYS A 31 12.48 10.56 2.84
C CYS A 31 11.27 10.03 3.60
N CYS A 32 10.11 10.64 3.36
CA CYS A 32 9.10 10.77 4.41
C CYS A 32 7.69 10.44 3.92
N PHE A 33 7.56 9.96 2.68
CA PHE A 33 6.32 9.50 2.10
C PHE A 33 6.48 8.07 1.62
N HIS A 34 5.77 7.14 2.25
CA HIS A 34 5.83 5.71 1.94
C HIS A 34 4.44 5.20 1.57
N VAL A 35 4.39 4.28 0.61
CA VAL A 35 3.16 3.61 0.18
C VAL A 35 3.41 2.12 0.09
N THR A 36 2.60 1.35 0.81
CA THR A 36 2.51 -0.10 0.66
C THR A 36 1.20 -0.45 -0.04
N SER A 37 1.28 -1.15 -1.18
CA SER A 37 0.13 -1.52 -1.98
C SER A 37 -0.01 -3.03 -2.07
N GLU A 38 -1.20 -3.57 -1.80
CA GLU A 38 -1.51 -4.99 -1.99
C GLU A 38 -2.51 -5.20 -3.13
N TYR A 39 -2.17 -6.10 -4.04
CA TYR A 39 -2.97 -6.47 -5.18
C TYR A 39 -3.47 -7.91 -5.06
N ALA A 40 -4.79 -8.10 -5.19
CA ALA A 40 -5.38 -9.42 -5.36
C ALA A 40 -5.12 -9.94 -6.78
N VAL A 41 -4.69 -11.19 -6.88
CA VAL A 41 -4.62 -11.90 -8.16
C VAL A 41 -6.00 -12.48 -8.45
N ILE A 42 -6.69 -11.92 -9.44
CA ILE A 42 -8.02 -12.39 -9.85
C ILE A 42 -7.88 -13.21 -11.14
N PRO A 43 -8.25 -14.52 -11.10
CA PRO A 43 -8.18 -15.37 -12.29
C PRO A 43 -8.87 -14.72 -13.49
N ASN A 44 -8.19 -14.73 -14.64
CA ASN A 44 -8.66 -14.16 -15.91
C ASN A 44 -8.97 -12.65 -15.91
N LYS A 45 -8.64 -11.93 -14.84
CA LYS A 45 -8.83 -10.47 -14.73
C LYS A 45 -7.55 -9.71 -14.38
N GLY A 46 -6.52 -10.40 -13.90
CA GLY A 46 -5.23 -9.81 -13.54
C GLY A 46 -5.21 -9.27 -12.11
N LEU A 47 -4.38 -8.24 -11.90
CA LEU A 47 -4.13 -7.67 -10.57
C LEU A 47 -5.15 -6.58 -10.25
N LYS A 48 -5.69 -6.62 -9.04
CA LYS A 48 -6.58 -5.58 -8.52
C LYS A 48 -6.06 -5.05 -7.21
N LEU A 49 -5.84 -3.74 -7.12
CA LEU A 49 -5.51 -3.09 -5.85
C LEU A 49 -6.65 -3.32 -4.86
N VAL A 50 -6.32 -3.87 -3.69
CA VAL A 50 -7.30 -4.15 -2.64
C VAL A 50 -6.92 -3.60 -1.28
N HIS A 51 -5.68 -3.20 -1.10
CA HIS A 51 -5.23 -2.54 0.11
C HIS A 51 -4.13 -1.55 -0.25
N GLU A 52 -4.14 -0.39 0.40
CA GLU A 52 -3.09 0.62 0.29
C GLU A 52 -2.92 1.28 1.64
N VAL A 53 -1.68 1.32 2.14
CA VAL A 53 -1.30 2.08 3.33
C VAL A 53 -0.35 3.16 2.88
N THR A 54 -0.71 4.41 3.13
CA THR A 54 0.13 5.59 2.90
C THR A 54 0.56 6.16 4.23
N GLU A 55 1.86 6.31 4.42
CA GLU A 55 2.48 6.93 5.58
C GLU A 55 3.12 8.24 5.11
N ASP A 56 2.50 9.36 5.48
CA ASP A 56 2.94 10.70 5.14
C ASP A 56 3.45 11.43 6.39
N ALA A 57 4.77 11.56 6.47
CA ALA A 57 5.50 12.27 7.51
C ALA A 57 6.08 13.61 7.00
N MET A 58 5.67 14.10 5.82
CA MET A 58 6.23 15.33 5.23
C MET A 58 5.96 16.59 6.07
N GLY A 59 4.97 16.53 6.98
CA GLY A 59 4.61 17.63 7.89
C GLY A 59 5.51 17.77 9.13
N GLY A 60 6.51 16.91 9.33
CA GLY A 60 7.55 17.06 10.36
C GLY A 60 7.16 16.70 11.80
N GLU A 61 5.92 16.94 12.23
CA GLU A 61 5.50 16.68 13.63
C GLU A 61 4.68 15.40 13.79
N GLN A 62 4.01 14.98 12.73
CA GLN A 62 3.06 13.86 12.77
C GLN A 62 3.17 13.00 11.52
N VAL A 63 2.95 11.70 11.70
CA VAL A 63 2.73 10.77 10.60
C VAL A 63 1.23 10.60 10.38
N LYS A 64 0.78 10.91 9.16
CA LYS A 64 -0.58 10.64 8.70
C LYS A 64 -0.59 9.27 8.04
N VAL A 65 -1.29 8.33 8.65
CA VAL A 65 -1.49 6.98 8.11
C VAL A 65 -2.88 6.90 7.49
N THR A 66 -2.91 6.83 6.16
CA THR A 66 -4.14 6.60 5.40
C THR A 66 -4.19 5.15 4.98
N THR A 67 -5.21 4.42 5.41
CA THR A 67 -5.45 3.03 5.00
C THR A 67 -6.68 2.96 4.13
N LYS A 68 -6.53 2.47 2.90
CA LYS A 68 -7.63 2.16 1.98
C LYS A 68 -7.76 0.65 1.86
N SER A 69 -8.97 0.13 1.96
CA SER A 69 -9.26 -1.29 1.79
C SER A 69 -10.46 -1.48 0.89
N TYR A 70 -10.30 -2.28 -0.16
CA TYR A 70 -11.35 -2.67 -1.07
C TYR A 70 -11.94 -4.01 -0.66
N ASN A 71 -13.24 -4.04 -0.44
CA ASN A 71 -13.95 -5.29 -0.23
C ASN A 71 -14.33 -5.90 -1.59
N LEU A 72 -13.76 -7.06 -1.91
CA LEU A 72 -14.02 -7.76 -3.18
C LEU A 72 -15.48 -8.24 -3.34
N HIS A 73 -16.19 -8.51 -2.23
CA HIS A 73 -17.57 -8.98 -2.24
C HIS A 73 -18.55 -7.82 -2.43
N THR A 74 -18.43 -6.77 -1.61
CA THR A 74 -19.34 -5.61 -1.67
C THR A 74 -18.94 -4.61 -2.75
N LYS A 75 -17.75 -4.76 -3.33
CA LYS A 75 -17.15 -3.90 -4.36
C LYS A 75 -16.98 -2.43 -3.94
N LYS A 76 -16.87 -2.17 -2.63
CA LYS A 76 -16.73 -0.83 -2.06
C LYS A 76 -15.35 -0.62 -1.44
N TRP A 77 -14.89 0.63 -1.50
CA TRP A 77 -13.73 1.11 -0.75
C TRP A 77 -14.13 1.54 0.65
N ARG A 78 -13.25 1.30 1.61
CA ARG A 78 -13.25 1.91 2.93
C ARG A 78 -11.92 2.61 3.14
N THR A 79 -11.96 3.83 3.64
CA THR A 79 -10.77 4.63 3.95
C THR A 79 -10.77 5.01 5.41
N THR A 80 -9.62 4.90 6.07
CA THR A 80 -9.41 5.40 7.42
C THR A 80 -8.16 6.26 7.45
N LEU A 81 -8.22 7.36 8.19
CA LEU A 81 -7.09 8.23 8.44
C LEU A 81 -6.79 8.20 9.94
N LYS A 82 -5.54 7.97 10.30
CA LYS A 82 -5.03 8.11 11.67
C LYS A 82 -3.82 9.02 11.65
N LYS A 83 -3.63 9.77 12.74
CA LYS A 83 -2.47 10.63 12.93
C LYS A 83 -1.72 10.17 14.16
N TYR A 84 -0.42 10.10 14.06
CA TYR A 84 0.47 9.69 15.13
C TYR A 84 1.54 10.76 15.33
N PRO A 85 1.90 11.10 16.58
CA PRO A 85 3.11 11.86 16.86
C PRO A 85 4.34 11.15 16.25
N LEU A 86 5.24 11.91 15.62
CA LEU A 86 6.40 11.35 14.90
C LEU A 86 7.31 10.53 15.83
N ASP A 87 7.52 11.04 17.05
CA ASP A 87 8.36 10.46 18.10
C ASP A 87 7.85 9.12 18.64
N GLN A 88 6.56 8.82 18.46
CA GLN A 88 5.93 7.56 18.89
C GLN A 88 5.76 6.55 17.76
N TYR A 89 5.77 6.99 16.49
CA TYR A 89 5.42 6.14 15.35
C TYR A 89 6.57 5.26 14.85
N TYR A 90 7.81 5.74 14.96
CA TYR A 90 9.00 5.06 14.44
C TYR A 90 9.84 4.34 15.52
N GLN A 91 9.33 4.21 16.77
CA GLN A 91 10.02 3.48 17.84
C GLN A 91 9.92 1.96 17.69
#